data_AF-A0A4Z0N464-F1
#
_entry.id   AF-A0A4Z0N464-F1
#
_cell.length_a   1.000
_cell.length_b   1.000
_cell.length_c   1.000
_cell.angle_alpha   90.00
_cell.angle_beta   90.00
_cell.angle_gamma   90.00
#
_symmetry.space_group_name_H-M   'P 1'
#
loop_
_entity.id
_entity.type
_entity.pdbx_description
1 polymer ?
#
loop_
_entity_poly.entity_id
_entity_poly.type
_entity_poly.pdbx_seq_one_letter_code
_entity_poly.pdbx_strand_id
1 'polypeptide(L)'
;MTGALRINPELIDWAQRAGYALTPQDQSGAALFWSDPGGETRLLIRTSDNGATLTSADRGQAEVFVLSSPQLEVIEDYLWDFFGSDVRAKLDLPWLKVPSTIDQLAAEFTIERRADGFVYLMGRERTSLAQARNGAVGVIVACQGDGTT
;
A
#
# COMPACT_ATOMS: atom_id res chain seq x y z
N MET A 1 22.55 -11.88 -3.41
CA MET A 1 21.82 -12.25 -4.64
C MET A 1 20.35 -12.09 -4.33
N THR A 2 19.71 -11.03 -4.81
CA THR A 2 18.27 -10.82 -4.60
C THR A 2 17.52 -11.89 -5.38
N GLY A 3 16.79 -12.78 -4.68
CA GLY A 3 15.91 -13.75 -5.34
C GLY A 3 14.85 -13.02 -6.16
N ALA A 4 14.41 -13.62 -7.26
CA ALA A 4 13.35 -13.06 -8.09
C ALA A 4 12.11 -12.79 -7.21
N LEU A 5 11.62 -11.54 -7.22
CA LEU A 5 10.40 -11.14 -6.53
C LEU A 5 9.23 -11.96 -7.08
N ARG A 6 8.57 -12.70 -6.19
CA ARG A 6 7.38 -13.50 -6.51
C ARG A 6 6.18 -12.83 -5.86
N ILE A 7 5.30 -12.31 -6.71
CA ILE A 7 4.00 -11.78 -6.30
C ILE A 7 2.99 -12.92 -6.30
N ASN A 8 2.09 -12.94 -5.31
CA ASN A 8 0.99 -13.88 -5.23
C ASN A 8 0.17 -13.90 -6.55
N PRO A 9 0.06 -15.05 -7.23
CA PRO A 9 -0.71 -15.16 -8.48
C PRO A 9 -2.16 -14.70 -8.37
N GLU A 10 -2.81 -14.93 -7.24
CA GLU A 10 -4.21 -14.52 -7.03
C GLU A 10 -4.34 -12.99 -6.99
N LEU A 11 -3.33 -12.29 -6.44
CA LEU A 11 -3.27 -10.83 -6.44
C LEU A 11 -3.07 -10.29 -7.87
N ILE A 12 -2.30 -11.00 -8.71
CA ILE A 12 -2.13 -10.64 -10.12
C ILE A 12 -3.47 -10.72 -10.85
N ASP A 13 -4.22 -11.82 -10.66
CA ASP A 13 -5.55 -11.99 -11.24
C ASP A 13 -6.53 -10.92 -10.73
N TRP A 14 -6.42 -10.54 -9.45
CA TRP A 14 -7.22 -9.46 -8.87
C TRP A 14 -6.90 -8.09 -9.48
N ALA A 15 -5.61 -7.78 -9.64
CA ALA A 15 -5.15 -6.57 -10.30
C ALA A 15 -5.64 -6.47 -11.75
N GLN A 16 -5.65 -7.59 -12.48
CA GLN A 16 -6.20 -7.64 -13.85
C GLN A 16 -7.68 -7.28 -13.88
N ARG A 17 -8.48 -7.76 -12.92
CA ARG A 17 -9.90 -7.37 -12.79
C ARG A 17 -10.05 -5.88 -12.50
N ALA A 18 -9.15 -5.31 -11.68
CA ALA A 18 -9.07 -3.88 -11.43
C ALA A 18 -8.63 -3.07 -12.66
N GLY A 19 -8.11 -3.70 -13.72
CA GLY A 19 -7.61 -3.03 -14.93
C GLY A 19 -6.13 -2.66 -14.84
N TYR A 20 -5.36 -3.46 -14.11
CA TYR A 20 -3.92 -3.32 -14.04
C TYR A 20 -3.25 -4.54 -14.66
N ALA A 21 -2.14 -4.30 -15.35
CA ALA A 21 -1.25 -5.35 -15.81
C ALA A 21 0.01 -5.37 -14.96
N LEU A 22 0.65 -6.54 -14.86
CA LEU A 22 1.93 -6.72 -14.18
C LEU A 22 3.04 -6.90 -15.21
N THR A 23 4.10 -6.11 -15.07
CA THR A 23 5.42 -6.43 -15.60
C THR A 23 6.24 -7.02 -14.46
N PRO A 24 6.60 -8.32 -14.51
CA PRO A 24 7.41 -8.95 -13.47
C PRO A 24 8.76 -8.25 -13.31
N GLN A 25 9.38 -8.44 -12.14
CA GLN A 25 10.71 -7.90 -11.89
C GLN A 25 11.71 -8.35 -12.96
N ASP A 26 12.32 -7.37 -13.62
CA ASP A 26 13.39 -7.56 -14.59
C ASP A 26 14.70 -6.96 -14.09
N GLN A 27 15.64 -6.66 -14.99
CA GLN A 27 16.93 -6.06 -14.65
C GLN A 27 16.83 -4.65 -14.03
N SER A 28 15.66 -3.99 -14.12
CA SER A 28 15.39 -2.72 -13.44
C SER A 28 15.22 -2.86 -11.93
N GLY A 29 15.04 -4.09 -11.44
CA GLY A 29 14.96 -4.39 -10.01
C GLY A 29 13.60 -4.15 -9.37
N ALA A 30 12.57 -3.78 -10.13
CA ALA A 30 11.20 -3.59 -9.63
C ALA A 30 10.17 -4.44 -10.38
N ALA A 31 9.21 -5.03 -9.66
CA ALA A 31 7.95 -5.46 -10.29
C ALA A 31 7.03 -4.24 -10.43
N LEU A 32 6.33 -4.13 -11.56
CA LEU A 32 5.52 -2.96 -11.90
C LEU A 32 4.08 -3.38 -12.19
N PHE A 33 3.14 -2.92 -11.36
CA PHE A 33 1.73 -2.85 -11.76
C PHE A 33 1.47 -1.52 -12.45
N TRP A 34 0.71 -1.53 -13.54
CA TRP A 34 0.36 -0.31 -14.26
C TRP A 34 -1.08 -0.38 -14.76
N SER A 35 -1.79 0.74 -14.72
CA SER A 35 -3.18 0.84 -15.18
C SER A 35 -3.26 0.66 -16.70
N ASP A 36 -4.08 -0.28 -17.17
CA ASP A 36 -4.21 -0.66 -18.57
C ASP A 36 -5.58 -0.21 -19.15
N PRO A 37 -5.60 0.54 -20.28
CA PRO A 37 -4.46 1.03 -21.06
C PRO A 37 -3.86 2.34 -20.54
N GLY A 38 -2.60 2.60 -20.94
CA GLY A 38 -1.99 3.93 -20.86
C GLY A 38 -1.00 4.15 -19.71
N GLY A 39 -1.01 3.31 -18.67
CA GLY A 39 -0.06 3.40 -17.56
C GLY A 39 -0.12 4.73 -16.80
N GLU A 40 -1.32 5.31 -16.70
CA GLU A 40 -1.56 6.54 -15.93
C GLU A 40 -1.10 6.39 -14.49
N THR A 41 -1.42 5.27 -13.84
CA THR A 41 -0.93 4.93 -12.50
C THR A 41 0.04 3.77 -12.60
N ARG A 42 1.19 3.91 -11.93
CA ARG A 42 2.25 2.90 -11.86
C ARG A 42 2.59 2.63 -10.41
N LEU A 43 2.58 1.37 -10.00
CA LEU A 43 2.95 0.91 -8.66
C LEU A 43 4.18 0.02 -8.78
N LEU A 44 5.28 0.43 -8.14
CA LEU A 44 6.56 -0.25 -8.23
C LEU A 44 6.90 -0.91 -6.90
N ILE A 45 7.19 -2.20 -6.94
CA ILE A 45 7.58 -3.00 -5.78
C ILE A 45 9.05 -3.37 -5.93
N ARG A 46 9.87 -2.94 -4.96
CA ARG A 46 11.30 -3.25 -4.90
C ARG A 46 11.62 -4.00 -3.63
N THR A 47 12.43 -5.05 -3.74
CA THR A 47 12.94 -5.81 -2.59
C THR A 47 14.41 -5.50 -2.30
N SER A 48 14.76 -5.59 -1.03
CA SER A 48 16.10 -5.38 -0.50
C SER A 48 16.32 -6.31 0.70
N ASP A 49 17.52 -6.31 1.28
CA ASP A 49 17.82 -7.09 2.48
C ASP A 49 16.97 -6.67 3.70
N ASN A 50 16.41 -5.46 3.68
CA ASN A 50 15.58 -4.90 4.75
C ASN A 50 14.07 -5.07 4.51
N GLY A 51 13.67 -5.81 3.48
CA GLY A 51 12.27 -6.02 3.09
C GLY A 51 11.92 -5.36 1.76
N ALA A 52 10.64 -5.00 1.62
CA ALA A 52 10.06 -4.50 0.40
C ALA A 52 9.56 -3.05 0.52
N THR A 53 9.63 -2.31 -0.57
CA THR A 53 9.14 -0.93 -0.70
C THR A 53 8.18 -0.82 -1.87
N LEU A 54 7.04 -0.18 -1.62
CA LEU A 54 6.06 0.22 -2.62
C LEU A 54 6.17 1.73 -2.89
N THR A 55 6.34 2.09 -4.15
CA THR A 55 6.21 3.46 -4.64
C THR A 55 5.11 3.55 -5.69
N SER A 56 4.54 4.73 -5.87
CA SER A 56 3.58 5.04 -6.93
C SER A 56 4.08 6.16 -7.82
N ALA A 57 3.66 6.18 -9.08
CA ALA A 57 3.93 7.27 -10.00
C ALA A 57 2.73 7.48 -10.92
N ASP A 58 2.16 8.68 -10.91
CA ASP A 58 1.04 9.06 -11.76
C ASP A 58 1.51 9.92 -12.95
N ARG A 59 0.99 9.66 -14.16
CA ARG A 59 1.11 10.50 -15.36
C ARG A 59 2.50 11.09 -15.61
N GLY A 60 3.51 10.22 -15.63
CA GLY A 60 4.90 10.61 -15.91
C GLY A 60 5.59 11.39 -14.78
N GLN A 61 4.96 11.60 -13.63
CA GLN A 61 5.58 12.23 -12.48
C GLN A 61 6.63 11.32 -11.83
N ALA A 62 7.45 11.93 -10.98
CA ALA A 62 8.41 11.21 -10.15
C ALA A 62 7.71 10.23 -9.21
N GLU A 63 8.42 9.16 -8.86
CA GLU A 63 7.92 8.18 -7.90
C GLU A 63 7.75 8.80 -6.50
N VAL A 64 6.63 8.48 -5.87
CA VAL A 64 6.29 8.85 -4.51
C VAL A 64 6.27 7.60 -3.64
N PHE A 65 6.85 7.71 -2.46
CA PHE A 65 6.81 6.63 -1.48
C PHE A 65 5.38 6.42 -0.96
N VAL A 66 4.90 5.17 -1.02
CA VAL A 66 3.60 4.77 -0.47
C VAL A 66 3.81 4.13 0.89
N LEU A 67 4.46 2.97 0.93
CA LEU A 67 4.77 2.23 2.16
C LEU A 67 5.97 1.31 1.99
N SER A 68 6.57 0.89 3.10
CA SER A 68 7.55 -0.20 3.11
C SER A 68 7.31 -1.14 4.28
N SER A 69 7.69 -2.39 4.11
CA SER A 69 7.52 -3.44 5.11
C SER A 69 8.70 -4.41 5.08
N PRO A 70 9.11 -4.98 6.22
CA PRO A 70 10.02 -6.12 6.25
C PRO A 70 9.46 -7.36 5.53
N GLN A 71 8.14 -7.45 5.36
CA GLN A 71 7.42 -8.59 4.78
C GLN A 71 6.72 -8.16 3.49
N LEU A 72 6.92 -8.91 2.41
CA LEU A 72 6.29 -8.61 1.12
C LEU A 72 4.77 -8.75 1.21
N GLU A 73 4.31 -9.70 2.01
CA GLU A 73 2.91 -10.04 2.23
C GLU A 73 2.11 -8.83 2.72
N VAL A 74 2.72 -7.93 3.51
CA VAL A 74 2.07 -6.70 3.98
C VAL A 74 1.85 -5.69 2.84
N ILE A 75 2.75 -5.66 1.85
CA ILE A 75 2.53 -4.86 0.63
C ILE A 75 1.41 -5.50 -0.20
N GLU A 76 1.38 -6.83 -0.30
CA GLU A 76 0.31 -7.54 -1.01
C GLU A 76 -1.06 -7.30 -0.37
N ASP A 77 -1.16 -7.34 0.96
CA ASP A 77 -2.38 -7.02 1.71
C ASP A 77 -2.89 -5.60 1.43
N TYR A 78 -1.97 -4.63 1.36
CA TYR A 78 -2.32 -3.27 0.95
C TYR A 78 -2.85 -3.23 -0.50
N LEU A 79 -2.23 -4.00 -1.41
CA LEU A 79 -2.63 -4.02 -2.81
C LEU A 79 -3.98 -4.71 -3.04
N TRP A 80 -4.37 -5.67 -2.20
CA TRP A 80 -5.71 -6.25 -2.22
C TRP A 80 -6.81 -5.19 -2.04
N ASP A 81 -6.65 -4.29 -1.06
CA ASP A 81 -7.58 -3.19 -0.82
C ASP A 81 -7.51 -2.13 -1.93
N PHE A 82 -6.30 -1.75 -2.34
CA PHE A 82 -6.07 -0.79 -3.42
C PHE A 82 -6.80 -1.19 -4.71
N PHE A 83 -6.55 -2.41 -5.21
CA PHE A 83 -7.23 -2.93 -6.40
C PHE A 83 -8.71 -3.22 -6.14
N GLY A 84 -9.06 -3.59 -4.89
CA GLY A 84 -10.44 -3.91 -4.52
C GLY A 84 -11.39 -2.73 -4.73
N SER A 85 -10.94 -1.51 -4.48
CA SER A 85 -11.72 -0.30 -4.76
C SER A 85 -12.06 -0.16 -6.24
N ASP A 86 -11.09 -0.39 -7.13
CA ASP A 86 -11.27 -0.33 -8.58
C ASP A 86 -12.13 -1.48 -9.11
N VAL A 87 -11.96 -2.70 -8.59
CA VAL A 87 -12.84 -3.84 -8.94
C VAL A 87 -14.29 -3.52 -8.58
N ARG A 88 -14.54 -2.96 -7.39
CA ARG A 88 -15.90 -2.59 -6.96
C ARG A 88 -16.51 -1.53 -7.87
N ALA A 89 -15.73 -0.49 -8.20
CA ALA A 89 -16.17 0.57 -9.08
C ALA A 89 -16.57 0.02 -10.46
N LYS A 90 -15.78 -0.90 -11.03
CA LYS A 90 -16.10 -1.55 -12.32
C LYS A 90 -17.33 -2.44 -12.30
N LEU A 91 -17.69 -2.97 -11.13
CA LEU A 91 -18.88 -3.80 -10.94
C LEU A 91 -20.10 -2.97 -10.52
N ASP A 92 -20.00 -1.63 -10.57
CA ASP A 92 -21.04 -0.70 -10.11
C ASP A 92 -21.53 -1.00 -8.68
N LEU A 93 -20.63 -1.53 -7.84
CA LEU A 93 -20.94 -1.83 -6.45
C LEU A 93 -20.86 -0.56 -5.60
N PRO A 94 -21.74 -0.42 -4.58
CA PRO A 94 -21.72 0.76 -3.72
C PRO A 94 -20.41 0.88 -2.96
N TRP A 95 -20.05 2.10 -2.60
CA TRP A 95 -18.85 2.38 -1.81
C TRP A 95 -18.89 1.65 -0.47
N LEU A 96 -17.78 1.00 -0.11
CA LEU A 96 -17.62 0.31 1.17
C LEU A 96 -16.83 1.22 2.12
N LYS A 97 -17.34 1.41 3.33
CA LYS A 97 -16.61 2.14 4.37
C LYS A 97 -15.54 1.23 4.96
N VAL A 98 -14.29 1.46 4.57
CA VAL A 98 -13.12 0.75 5.13
C VAL A 98 -12.73 1.35 6.48
N PRO A 99 -12.46 0.52 7.51
CA PRO A 99 -11.95 1.00 8.79
C PRO A 99 -10.65 1.80 8.60
N SER A 100 -10.63 3.04 9.11
CA SER A 100 -9.57 4.01 8.79
C SER A 100 -9.22 4.93 9.96
N THR A 101 -9.75 4.66 11.15
CA THR A 101 -9.44 5.42 12.37
C THR A 101 -8.66 4.57 13.37
N ILE A 102 -7.96 5.24 14.29
CA ILE A 102 -7.19 4.58 15.36
C ILE A 102 -8.11 3.71 16.23
N ASP A 103 -9.34 4.15 16.48
CA ASP A 103 -10.31 3.41 17.31
C ASP A 103 -10.77 2.11 16.66
N GLN A 104 -10.56 1.96 15.35
CA GLN A 104 -10.88 0.75 14.60
C GLN A 104 -9.64 -0.14 14.37
N LEU A 105 -8.49 0.23 14.92
CA LEU A 105 -7.27 -0.57 14.84
C LEU A 105 -7.49 -1.89 15.60
N ALA A 106 -7.12 -3.01 14.97
CA ALA A 106 -7.18 -4.31 15.62
C ALA A 106 -6.26 -4.34 16.86
N ALA A 107 -6.74 -4.98 17.93
CA ALA A 107 -6.24 -4.81 19.30
C ALA A 107 -4.78 -5.25 19.51
N GLU A 108 -4.27 -6.10 18.63
CA GLU A 108 -2.90 -6.60 18.60
C GLU A 108 -1.90 -5.65 17.93
N PHE A 109 -2.39 -4.56 17.32
CA PHE A 109 -1.56 -3.58 16.65
C PHE A 109 -1.57 -2.23 17.36
N THR A 110 -0.49 -1.48 17.16
CA THR A 110 -0.38 -0.10 17.59
C THR A 110 0.23 0.76 16.48
N ILE A 111 0.00 2.06 16.53
CA ILE A 111 0.60 3.02 15.60
C ILE A 111 1.60 3.89 16.35
N GLU A 112 2.86 3.87 15.92
CA GLU A 112 3.88 4.78 16.41
C GLU A 112 4.13 5.90 15.40
N ARG A 113 4.08 7.15 15.85
CA ARG A 113 4.50 8.31 15.05
C ARG A 113 5.91 8.70 15.46
N ARG A 114 6.78 8.94 14.49
CA ARG A 114 8.15 9.39 14.73
C ARG A 114 8.38 10.79 14.16
N ALA A 115 9.40 11.46 14.71
CA ALA A 115 9.75 12.84 14.33
C ALA A 115 10.31 12.94 12.89
N ASP A 116 10.62 11.81 12.26
CA ASP A 116 11.06 11.69 10.86
C ASP A 116 9.91 11.88 9.84
N GLY A 117 8.67 12.05 10.31
CA GLY A 117 7.50 12.22 9.45
C GLY A 117 6.87 10.90 8.99
N PHE A 118 7.31 9.76 9.53
CA PHE A 118 6.73 8.45 9.27
C PHE A 118 5.84 7.97 10.41
N VAL A 119 4.91 7.09 10.04
CA VAL A 119 4.07 6.31 10.94
C VAL A 119 4.39 4.84 10.75
N TYR A 120 4.39 4.10 11.86
CA TYR A 120 4.76 2.71 11.91
C TYR A 120 3.60 1.88 12.46
N LEU A 121 3.20 0.86 11.71
CA LEU A 121 2.30 -0.17 12.21
C LEU A 121 3.15 -1.20 12.97
N MET A 122 2.86 -1.35 14.26
CA MET A 122 3.61 -2.19 15.17
C MET A 122 2.75 -3.37 15.62
N GLY A 123 3.32 -4.58 15.58
CA GLY A 123 2.68 -5.77 16.15
C GLY A 123 2.83 -5.87 17.67
N ARG A 124 2.30 -6.97 18.24
CA ARG A 124 2.24 -7.25 19.68
C ARG A 124 3.58 -7.18 20.42
N GLU A 125 4.68 -7.48 19.73
CA GLU A 125 6.04 -7.48 20.30
C GLU A 125 6.85 -6.21 19.93
N ARG A 126 6.17 -5.14 19.52
CA ARG A 126 6.80 -3.92 18.97
C ARG A 126 7.69 -4.19 17.76
N THR A 127 7.37 -5.24 17.01
CA THR A 127 7.94 -5.50 15.69
C THR A 127 7.28 -4.57 14.68
N SER A 128 8.09 -3.82 13.92
CA SER A 128 7.59 -2.98 12.84
C SER A 128 7.09 -3.85 11.68
N LEU A 129 5.82 -3.73 11.34
CA LEU A 129 5.18 -4.47 10.24
C LEU A 129 5.09 -3.64 8.98
N ALA A 130 4.87 -2.33 9.10
CA ALA A 130 4.88 -1.41 7.97
C ALA A 130 5.26 -0.01 8.42
N GLN A 131 5.80 0.77 7.50
CA GLN A 131 5.92 2.21 7.66
C GLN A 131 5.36 2.94 6.44
N ALA A 132 4.72 4.07 6.70
CA ALA A 132 4.15 4.95 5.68
C ALA A 132 4.48 6.41 6.04
N ARG A 133 4.39 7.33 5.08
CA ARG A 133 4.40 8.76 5.41
C ARG A 133 3.16 9.10 6.23
N ASN A 134 3.30 9.98 7.21
CA ASN A 134 2.15 10.43 7.99
C ASN A 134 1.09 11.06 7.08
N GLY A 135 -0.15 10.55 7.15
CA GLY A 135 -1.27 10.98 6.30
C GLY A 135 -1.32 10.37 4.89
N ALA A 136 -0.37 9.51 4.50
CA ALA A 136 -0.34 8.91 3.16
C ALA A 136 -1.13 7.60 3.03
N VAL A 137 -1.29 6.84 4.13
CA VAL A 137 -1.96 5.53 4.12
C VAL A 137 -2.99 5.47 5.24
N GLY A 138 -4.28 5.44 4.85
CA GLY A 138 -5.42 4.86 5.57
C GLY A 138 -5.77 5.31 6.99
N VAL A 139 -4.87 5.95 7.74
CA VAL A 139 -5.07 6.37 9.12
C VAL A 139 -5.21 7.88 9.14
N ILE A 140 -6.46 8.32 9.04
CA ILE A 140 -6.81 9.71 9.24
C ILE A 140 -7.06 9.87 10.75
N VAL A 141 -6.20 10.63 11.43
CA VAL A 141 -6.59 11.21 12.71
C VAL A 141 -7.59 12.29 12.36
N ALA A 142 -8.86 12.08 12.71
CA ALA A 142 -9.74 13.22 12.89
C ALA A 142 -9.10 14.07 13.98
N CYS A 143 -8.47 15.19 13.60
CA CYS A 143 -8.25 16.26 14.57
C CYS A 143 -9.62 16.54 15.17
N GLN A 144 -9.83 16.21 16.45
CA GLN A 144 -10.99 16.70 17.16
C GLN A 144 -10.90 18.23 17.06
N GLY A 145 -11.85 18.82 16.35
CA GLY A 145 -12.01 20.26 16.38
C GLY A 145 -12.36 20.62 17.81
N ASP A 146 -11.46 21.37 18.46
CA ASP A 146 -11.75 22.01 19.74
C ASP A 146 -12.89 23.01 19.50
N GLY A 147 -14.11 22.52 19.71
CA GLY A 147 -15.29 23.35 19.84
C GLY A 147 -15.16 24.16 21.11
N THR A 148 -14.73 25.42 20.98
CA THR A 148 -15.01 26.43 21.99
C THR A 148 -15.99 27.43 21.37
N THR A 149 -17.21 27.39 21.89
CA THR A 149 -18.24 28.41 21.68
C THR A 149 -17.96 29.58 22.62
#